data_AF-A0A933T2D1-F1
#
_entry.id   AF-A0A933T2D1-F1
#
_cell.length_a   1.000
_cell.length_b   1.000
_cell.length_c   1.000
_cell.angle_alpha   90.00
_cell.angle_beta   90.00
_cell.angle_gamma   90.00
#
_symmetry.space_group_name_H-M   'P 1'
#
loop_
_entity.id
_entity.type
_entity.pdbx_description
1 polymer ?
#
loop_
_entity_poly.entity_id
_entity_poly.type
_entity_poly.pdbx_seq_one_letter_code
_entity_poly.pdbx_strand_id
1 'polypeptide(L)'
;MCRNIYLPLLVLAVFLFPADNLAADTAAGKLTVVQGTVTVKKPGVEKTVAVGEGDSVLVGDVLQTGKDSRAQMVFTDDSLLNLSSDTALRVNQYIYDPEKNRRKAIVKLLGGKTRFVIYRERSADSAFYIATDKASVTAGIADFAVIALPEETDVVVFGGGASVKNIFSLAVGEVYIWTNQMTAVKKKMPPSRPSGITSKQRKDYIRDVSGF
;
A
#
# COMPACT_ATOMS: atom_id res chain seq x y z
N MET A 1 44.54 53.04 -45.88
CA MET A 1 43.47 52.92 -44.86
C MET A 1 42.46 51.90 -45.34
N CYS A 2 42.24 50.83 -44.58
CA CYS A 2 41.02 50.04 -44.40
C CYS A 2 41.38 48.62 -43.94
N ARG A 3 40.75 48.25 -42.84
CA ARG A 3 40.99 47.13 -41.90
C ARG A 3 40.19 45.89 -42.32
N ASN A 4 40.53 44.76 -41.67
CA ASN A 4 39.65 43.66 -41.24
C ASN A 4 39.32 42.55 -42.27
N ILE A 5 39.12 41.26 -41.90
CA ILE A 5 38.80 40.68 -40.58
C ILE A 5 39.20 39.17 -40.59
N TYR A 6 39.80 38.69 -39.51
CA TYR A 6 39.93 37.25 -39.23
C TYR A 6 38.67 36.77 -38.51
N LEU A 7 38.00 35.73 -39.03
CA LEU A 7 36.84 35.10 -38.39
C LEU A 7 37.32 33.80 -37.70
N PRO A 8 37.33 33.69 -36.36
CA PRO A 8 37.74 32.45 -35.72
C PRO A 8 36.55 31.48 -35.67
N LEU A 9 36.83 30.23 -36.06
CA LEU A 9 35.91 29.10 -36.00
C LEU A 9 35.69 28.70 -34.53
N LEU A 10 34.54 29.03 -33.95
CA LEU A 10 34.15 28.67 -32.59
C LEU A 10 33.58 27.25 -32.58
N VAL A 11 34.38 26.26 -32.16
CA VAL A 11 33.93 24.88 -31.96
C VAL A 11 33.19 24.80 -30.61
N LEU A 12 31.86 24.75 -30.67
CA LEU A 12 31.00 24.56 -29.51
C LEU A 12 30.97 23.07 -29.15
N ALA A 13 31.77 22.67 -28.16
CA ALA A 13 31.70 21.34 -27.57
C ALA A 13 30.43 21.21 -26.71
N VAL A 14 29.39 20.61 -27.28
CA VAL A 14 28.16 20.26 -26.55
C VAL A 14 28.46 19.03 -25.69
N PHE A 15 28.75 19.24 -24.41
CA PHE A 15 28.75 18.18 -23.41
C PHE A 15 27.29 17.71 -23.20
N LEU A 16 26.91 16.61 -23.85
CA LEU A 16 25.72 15.86 -23.48
C LEU A 16 25.99 15.17 -22.13
N PHE A 17 25.64 15.85 -21.05
CA PHE A 17 25.45 15.17 -19.77
C PHE A 17 24.17 14.32 -19.87
N PRO A 18 24.23 13.00 -19.63
CA PRO A 18 23.01 12.23 -19.47
C PRO A 18 22.26 12.80 -18.26
N ALA A 19 21.01 13.22 -18.49
CA ALA A 19 20.11 13.56 -17.40
C ALA A 19 19.75 12.25 -16.70
N ASP A 20 20.48 11.92 -15.64
CA ASP A 20 20.04 10.91 -14.69
C ASP A 20 18.72 11.42 -14.11
N ASN A 21 17.61 10.84 -14.57
CA ASN A 21 16.31 10.99 -13.94
C ASN A 21 16.42 10.33 -12.56
N LEU A 22 16.91 11.06 -11.58
CA LEU A 22 16.76 10.77 -10.16
C LEU A 22 15.27 10.91 -9.84
N ALA A 23 14.50 9.87 -10.14
CA ALA A 23 13.21 9.67 -9.51
C ALA A 23 13.50 9.61 -8.01
N ALA A 24 13.12 10.67 -7.28
CA ALA A 24 13.33 10.74 -5.86
C ALA A 24 12.60 9.56 -5.19
N ASP A 25 13.37 8.67 -4.58
CA ASP A 25 12.91 7.52 -3.80
C ASP A 25 12.02 8.04 -2.65
N THR A 26 10.71 8.09 -2.89
CA THR A 26 9.74 8.60 -1.92
C THR A 26 9.47 7.52 -0.88
N ALA A 27 9.92 7.74 0.36
CA ALA A 27 9.67 6.82 1.45
C ALA A 27 8.17 6.80 1.81
N ALA A 28 7.57 5.61 1.78
CA ALA A 28 6.20 5.40 2.25
C ALA A 28 6.15 5.15 3.76
N GLY A 29 7.22 4.55 4.32
CA GLY A 29 7.31 4.22 5.74
C GLY A 29 8.52 3.34 6.04
N LYS A 30 8.55 2.77 7.25
CA LYS A 30 9.65 1.96 7.77
C LYS A 30 9.16 0.67 8.41
N LEU A 31 9.96 -0.37 8.30
CA LEU A 31 9.70 -1.64 9.00
C LEU A 31 10.03 -1.48 10.49
N THR A 32 9.09 -1.87 11.35
CA THR A 32 9.26 -1.84 12.81
C THR A 32 9.32 -3.22 13.44
N VAL A 33 8.79 -4.23 12.75
CA VAL A 33 8.90 -5.63 13.16
C VAL A 33 9.20 -6.46 11.93
N VAL A 34 10.21 -7.34 12.02
CA VAL A 34 10.53 -8.33 10.98
C VAL A 34 10.75 -9.68 11.65
N GLN A 35 9.89 -10.64 11.34
CA GLN A 35 10.01 -12.03 11.79
C GLN A 35 10.13 -12.96 10.57
N GLY A 36 11.13 -13.84 10.57
CA GLY A 36 11.35 -14.78 9.47
C GLY A 36 11.94 -14.10 8.21
N THR A 37 11.44 -14.48 7.04
CA THR A 37 11.91 -13.97 5.74
C THR A 37 11.01 -12.86 5.24
N VAL A 38 11.56 -11.65 5.16
CA VAL A 38 10.90 -10.48 4.58
C VAL A 38 11.79 -9.88 3.50
N THR A 39 11.19 -9.60 2.36
CA THR A 39 11.93 -9.09 1.20
C THR A 39 11.18 -7.94 0.53
N VAL A 40 11.92 -7.11 -0.19
CA VAL A 40 11.40 -6.05 -1.04
C VAL A 40 11.83 -6.27 -2.48
N LYS A 41 10.88 -6.16 -3.41
CA LYS A 41 11.15 -6.07 -4.85
C LYS A 41 10.98 -4.63 -5.31
N LYS A 42 12.06 -4.03 -5.80
CA LYS A 42 12.04 -2.66 -6.36
C LYS A 42 11.41 -2.64 -7.77
N PRO A 43 10.79 -1.52 -8.19
CA PRO A 43 10.28 -1.36 -9.55
C PRO A 43 11.34 -1.64 -10.61
N GLY A 44 11.01 -2.44 -11.63
CA GLY A 44 11.93 -2.75 -12.74
C GLY A 44 13.10 -3.68 -12.38
N VAL A 45 13.26 -4.06 -11.11
CA VAL A 45 14.31 -4.98 -10.66
C VAL A 45 13.71 -6.37 -10.49
N GLU A 46 14.27 -7.37 -11.15
CA GLU A 46 13.74 -8.75 -11.05
C GLU A 46 14.00 -9.38 -9.68
N LYS A 47 15.17 -9.11 -9.10
CA LYS A 47 15.60 -9.67 -7.83
C LYS A 47 14.92 -8.98 -6.65
N THR A 48 14.58 -9.78 -5.64
CA THR A 48 14.16 -9.33 -4.31
C THR A 48 15.37 -9.15 -3.41
N VAL A 49 15.30 -8.19 -2.49
CA VAL A 49 16.35 -7.93 -1.47
C VAL A 49 15.76 -8.21 -0.10
N ALA A 50 16.49 -8.91 0.77
CA ALA A 50 16.09 -9.11 2.16
C ALA A 50 16.13 -7.78 2.92
N VAL A 51 15.16 -7.57 3.81
CA VAL A 51 15.03 -6.34 4.60
C VAL A 51 14.86 -6.68 6.08
N GLY A 52 15.31 -5.78 6.95
CA GLY A 52 15.23 -5.88 8.40
C GLY A 52 14.43 -4.74 9.03
N GLU A 53 14.37 -4.74 10.36
CA GLU A 53 13.80 -3.63 11.13
C GLU A 53 14.60 -2.35 10.88
N GLY A 54 13.89 -1.21 10.77
CA GLY A 54 14.47 0.10 10.47
C GLY A 54 14.59 0.41 8.98
N ASP A 55 14.57 -0.61 8.10
CA ASP A 55 14.64 -0.41 6.65
C ASP A 55 13.41 0.35 6.13
N SER A 56 13.65 1.22 5.15
CA SER A 56 12.60 2.01 4.52
C SER A 56 11.94 1.24 3.38
N VAL A 57 10.62 1.35 3.29
CA VAL A 57 9.83 0.88 2.14
C VAL A 57 9.45 2.09 1.31
N LEU A 58 9.76 2.04 0.02
CA LEU A 58 9.58 3.16 -0.90
C LEU A 58 8.30 2.98 -1.73
N VAL A 59 7.79 4.09 -2.28
CA VAL A 59 6.72 4.04 -3.28
C VAL A 59 7.21 3.24 -4.50
N GLY A 60 6.41 2.28 -4.93
CA GLY A 60 6.69 1.34 -6.01
C GLY A 60 7.15 -0.03 -5.53
N ASP A 61 7.70 -0.13 -4.31
CA ASP A 61 8.19 -1.38 -3.75
C ASP A 61 7.06 -2.41 -3.55
N VAL A 62 7.40 -3.68 -3.76
CA VAL A 62 6.59 -4.83 -3.32
C VAL A 62 7.24 -5.43 -2.09
N LEU A 63 6.59 -5.29 -0.94
CA LEU A 63 6.96 -5.94 0.31
C LEU A 63 6.37 -7.36 0.33
N GLN A 64 7.19 -8.36 0.66
CA GLN A 64 6.81 -9.77 0.65
C GLN A 64 7.27 -10.48 1.93
N THR A 65 6.37 -11.23 2.56
CA THR A 65 6.66 -12.14 3.67
C THR A 65 6.63 -13.58 3.17
N GLY A 66 7.58 -14.40 3.63
CA GLY A 66 7.61 -15.84 3.36
C GLY A 66 6.68 -16.66 4.26
N LYS A 67 6.83 -17.98 4.19
CA LYS A 67 6.23 -18.93 5.11
C LYS A 67 6.67 -18.62 6.55
N ASP A 68 5.76 -18.74 7.52
CA ASP A 68 6.02 -18.52 8.95
C ASP A 68 6.75 -17.18 9.25
N SER A 69 6.49 -16.17 8.41
CA SER A 69 7.15 -14.86 8.45
C SER A 69 6.13 -13.74 8.60
N ARG A 70 6.50 -12.65 9.25
CA ARG A 70 5.62 -11.51 9.51
C ARG A 70 6.39 -10.20 9.42
N ALA A 71 5.70 -9.14 9.05
CA ALA A 71 6.27 -7.80 9.04
C ALA A 71 5.28 -6.77 9.58
N GLN A 72 5.78 -5.76 10.27
CA GLN A 72 5.06 -4.53 10.54
C GLN A 72 5.78 -3.36 9.87
N MET A 73 4.99 -2.50 9.23
CA MET A 73 5.42 -1.22 8.68
C MET A 73 4.64 -0.10 9.34
N VAL A 74 5.34 0.94 9.78
CA VAL A 74 4.76 2.24 10.13
C VAL A 74 4.88 3.15 8.91
N PHE A 75 3.76 3.64 8.39
CA PHE A 75 3.74 4.69 7.38
C PHE A 75 4.15 6.04 7.98
N THR A 76 4.59 6.99 7.16
CA THR A 76 5.04 8.30 7.69
C THR A 76 3.92 9.15 8.32
N ASP A 77 2.64 8.77 8.16
CA ASP A 77 1.48 9.37 8.84
C ASP A 77 1.10 8.67 10.16
N ASP A 78 1.97 7.79 10.66
CA ASP A 78 1.82 6.94 11.85
C ASP A 78 0.79 5.80 11.71
N SER A 79 0.21 5.61 10.51
CA SER A 79 -0.64 4.44 10.25
C SER A 79 0.20 3.15 10.24
N LEU A 80 -0.39 2.04 10.68
CA LEU A 80 0.26 0.74 10.72
C LEU A 80 -0.24 -0.18 9.62
N LEU A 81 0.67 -0.96 9.06
CA LEU A 81 0.40 -2.09 8.19
C LEU A 81 1.12 -3.33 8.75
N ASN A 82 0.36 -4.37 9.03
CA ASN A 82 0.89 -5.69 9.33
C ASN A 82 0.71 -6.61 8.10
N LEU A 83 1.75 -7.37 7.78
CA LEU A 83 1.72 -8.47 6.80
C LEU A 83 1.83 -9.79 7.56
N SER A 84 0.87 -10.69 7.34
CA SER A 84 0.96 -12.09 7.80
C SER A 84 1.92 -12.89 6.91
N SER A 85 2.09 -14.20 7.19
CA SER A 85 2.81 -15.12 6.31
C SER A 85 2.27 -15.12 4.87
N ASP A 86 3.13 -15.45 3.93
CA ASP A 86 2.80 -15.66 2.51
C ASP A 86 2.02 -14.47 1.90
N THR A 87 2.43 -13.25 2.24
CA THR A 87 1.74 -12.02 1.85
C THR A 87 2.63 -11.16 0.96
N ALA A 88 2.04 -10.59 -0.09
CA ALA A 88 2.72 -9.65 -0.98
C ALA A 88 1.88 -8.40 -1.18
N LEU A 89 2.43 -7.24 -0.88
CA LEU A 89 1.77 -5.94 -1.01
C LEU A 89 2.67 -4.94 -1.72
N ARG A 90 2.10 -4.21 -2.68
CA ARG A 90 2.76 -3.08 -3.34
C ARG A 90 2.26 -1.76 -2.77
N VAL A 91 3.18 -0.84 -2.51
CA VAL A 91 2.83 0.56 -2.25
C VAL A 91 2.82 1.31 -3.58
N ASN A 92 1.65 1.55 -4.17
CA ASN A 92 1.57 2.18 -5.49
C ASN A 92 1.78 3.70 -5.43
N GLN A 93 1.18 4.35 -4.44
CA GLN A 93 1.31 5.78 -4.22
C GLN A 93 1.23 6.04 -2.73
N TYR A 94 2.07 6.94 -2.24
CA TYR A 94 1.97 7.42 -0.88
C TYR A 94 2.42 8.89 -0.85
N ILE A 95 1.51 9.76 -0.43
CA ILE A 95 1.75 11.20 -0.27
C ILE A 95 1.21 11.56 1.11
N TYR A 96 2.05 12.16 1.93
CA TYR A 96 1.68 12.70 3.22
C TYR A 96 2.23 14.12 3.36
N ASP A 97 1.33 15.07 3.59
CA ASP A 97 1.63 16.47 3.81
C ASP A 97 1.03 16.84 5.19
N PRO A 98 1.86 16.90 6.25
CA PRO A 98 1.38 17.22 7.60
C PRO A 98 0.84 18.65 7.70
N GLU A 99 1.43 19.60 6.97
CA GLU A 99 1.05 21.02 6.97
C GLU A 99 -0.36 21.22 6.40
N LYS A 100 -0.69 20.48 5.33
CA LYS A 100 -2.04 20.50 4.73
C LYS A 100 -2.99 19.49 5.36
N ASN A 101 -2.55 18.78 6.39
CA ASN A 101 -3.27 17.68 7.02
C ASN A 101 -3.85 16.70 5.99
N ARG A 102 -3.07 16.39 4.92
CA ARG A 102 -3.53 15.63 3.76
C ARG A 102 -2.71 14.36 3.59
N ARG A 103 -3.40 13.27 3.28
CA ARG A 103 -2.79 11.99 2.93
C ARG A 103 -3.47 11.36 1.73
N LYS A 104 -2.68 10.78 0.83
CA LYS A 104 -3.17 9.83 -0.17
C LYS A 104 -2.31 8.57 -0.13
N ALA A 105 -2.91 7.45 0.21
CA ALA A 105 -2.27 6.14 0.18
C ALA A 105 -3.02 5.23 -0.79
N ILE A 106 -2.32 4.71 -1.80
CA ILE A 106 -2.82 3.67 -2.69
C ILE A 106 -1.89 2.47 -2.55
N VAL A 107 -2.43 1.37 -2.04
CA VAL A 107 -1.71 0.12 -1.88
C VAL A 107 -2.44 -0.99 -2.62
N LYS A 108 -1.70 -1.96 -3.13
CA LYS A 108 -2.25 -3.14 -3.79
C LYS A 108 -1.80 -4.39 -3.07
N LEU A 109 -2.73 -5.08 -2.43
CA LEU A 109 -2.51 -6.41 -1.90
C LEU A 109 -2.59 -7.42 -3.05
N LEU A 110 -1.46 -8.06 -3.36
CA LEU A 110 -1.33 -9.02 -4.44
C LEU A 110 -1.81 -10.41 -4.03
N GLY A 111 -1.71 -10.72 -2.74
CA GLY A 111 -2.15 -11.98 -2.13
C GLY A 111 -1.78 -12.01 -0.65
N GLY A 112 -2.46 -12.86 0.12
CA GLY A 112 -2.20 -13.06 1.55
C GLY A 112 -3.11 -12.20 2.44
N LYS A 113 -2.64 -11.90 3.66
CA LYS A 113 -3.45 -11.25 4.70
C LYS A 113 -2.74 -10.03 5.25
N THR A 114 -3.48 -8.94 5.39
CA THR A 114 -2.97 -7.69 5.96
C THR A 114 -3.91 -7.12 7.01
N ARG A 115 -3.36 -6.41 8.00
CA ARG A 115 -4.11 -5.52 8.89
C ARG A 115 -3.64 -4.09 8.69
N PHE A 116 -4.58 -3.17 8.60
CA PHE A 116 -4.33 -1.75 8.58
C PHE A 116 -4.91 -1.13 9.85
N VAL A 117 -4.14 -0.26 10.51
CA VAL A 117 -4.62 0.57 11.61
C VAL A 117 -4.32 2.02 11.30
N ILE A 118 -5.36 2.80 11.01
CA ILE A 118 -5.26 4.19 10.58
C ILE A 118 -5.71 5.08 11.74
N TYR A 119 -4.77 5.82 12.33
CA TYR A 119 -4.97 6.47 13.64
C TYR A 119 -5.60 7.87 13.58
N ARG A 120 -5.75 8.49 12.40
CA ARG A 120 -6.20 9.89 12.30
C ARG A 120 -7.07 10.15 11.09
N GLU A 121 -8.17 10.85 11.33
CA GLU A 121 -8.94 11.51 10.30
C GLU A 121 -8.13 12.73 9.87
N ARG A 122 -8.00 12.88 8.57
CA ARG A 122 -7.23 13.94 7.92
C ARG A 122 -8.23 14.79 7.13
N SER A 123 -7.79 15.65 6.22
CA SER A 123 -8.72 16.37 5.35
C SER A 123 -9.74 15.42 4.69
N ALA A 124 -10.94 15.92 4.31
CA ALA A 124 -11.99 15.09 3.72
C ALA A 124 -11.52 14.24 2.51
N ASP A 125 -10.53 14.72 1.77
CA ASP A 125 -9.94 14.03 0.61
C ASP A 125 -8.90 12.95 0.99
N SER A 126 -8.70 12.69 2.29
CA SER A 126 -7.64 11.80 2.78
C SER A 126 -8.17 10.41 3.10
N ALA A 127 -7.82 9.44 2.25
CA ALA A 127 -8.19 8.05 2.44
C ALA A 127 -7.01 7.10 2.20
N PHE A 128 -7.10 5.92 2.79
CA PHE A 128 -6.38 4.75 2.32
C PHE A 128 -7.22 4.02 1.30
N TYR A 129 -6.67 3.81 0.12
CA TYR A 129 -7.23 2.98 -0.93
C TYR A 129 -6.44 1.68 -1.02
N ILE A 130 -7.10 0.56 -0.74
CA ILE A 130 -6.51 -0.77 -0.79
C ILE A 130 -7.20 -1.51 -1.92
N ALA A 131 -6.42 -1.92 -2.91
CA ALA A 131 -6.91 -2.74 -4.01
C ALA A 131 -6.43 -4.19 -3.86
N THR A 132 -7.28 -5.14 -4.24
CA THR A 132 -6.90 -6.50 -4.60
C THR A 132 -7.15 -6.73 -6.09
N ASP A 133 -7.13 -7.98 -6.53
CA ASP A 133 -7.61 -8.37 -7.87
C ASP A 133 -9.15 -8.45 -7.96
N LYS A 134 -9.87 -8.25 -6.85
CA LYS A 134 -11.34 -8.38 -6.77
C LYS A 134 -12.00 -7.17 -6.14
N ALA A 135 -11.39 -6.60 -5.10
CA ALA A 135 -12.00 -5.55 -4.28
C ALA A 135 -11.21 -4.24 -4.30
N SER A 136 -11.93 -3.14 -4.10
CA SER A 136 -11.37 -1.85 -3.71
C SER A 136 -11.96 -1.49 -2.34
N VAL A 137 -11.09 -1.20 -1.37
CA VAL A 137 -11.45 -0.81 -0.01
C VAL A 137 -10.99 0.62 0.23
N THR A 138 -11.88 1.45 0.75
CA THR A 138 -11.57 2.84 1.13
C THR A 138 -11.82 3.02 2.62
N ALA A 139 -10.82 3.52 3.35
CA ALA A 139 -10.91 3.75 4.78
C ALA A 139 -10.33 5.10 5.21
N GLY A 140 -11.02 5.75 6.16
CA GLY A 140 -10.59 6.96 6.88
C GLY A 140 -9.86 6.56 8.16
N ILE A 141 -10.50 6.74 9.33
CA ILE A 141 -10.07 6.09 10.59
C ILE A 141 -10.65 4.69 10.63
N ALA A 142 -9.78 3.68 10.64
CA ALA A 142 -10.22 2.31 10.76
C ALA A 142 -9.11 1.38 11.25
N ASP A 143 -9.53 0.31 11.91
CA ASP A 143 -8.75 -0.87 12.21
C ASP A 143 -9.42 -2.05 11.50
N PHE A 144 -8.77 -2.60 10.47
CA PHE A 144 -9.42 -3.58 9.59
C PHE A 144 -8.40 -4.51 8.94
N ALA A 145 -8.88 -5.69 8.54
CA ALA A 145 -8.13 -6.65 7.77
C ALA A 145 -8.62 -6.70 6.32
N VAL A 146 -7.69 -6.90 5.39
CA VAL A 146 -7.96 -7.26 4.00
C VAL A 146 -7.23 -8.57 3.71
N ILE A 147 -7.99 -9.58 3.27
CA ILE A 147 -7.51 -10.94 3.06
C ILE A 147 -7.79 -11.30 1.59
N ALA A 148 -6.73 -11.34 0.79
CA ALA A 148 -6.79 -11.66 -0.63
C ALA A 148 -6.59 -13.17 -0.85
N LEU A 149 -7.71 -13.88 -1.04
CA LEU A 149 -7.75 -15.30 -1.35
C LEU A 149 -7.85 -15.52 -2.87
N PRO A 150 -7.58 -16.75 -3.36
CA PRO A 150 -7.72 -17.07 -4.78
C PRO A 150 -9.13 -16.76 -5.33
N GLU A 151 -10.19 -17.11 -4.59
CA GLU A 151 -11.57 -17.01 -5.05
C GLU A 151 -12.28 -15.70 -4.64
N GLU A 152 -11.85 -15.09 -3.53
CA GLU A 152 -12.50 -13.90 -2.99
C GLU A 152 -11.54 -12.97 -2.24
N THR A 153 -12.01 -11.77 -1.93
CA THR A 153 -11.37 -10.89 -0.96
C THR A 153 -12.31 -10.69 0.21
N ASP A 154 -11.85 -11.06 1.41
CA ASP A 154 -12.56 -10.76 2.64
C ASP A 154 -12.06 -9.45 3.22
N VAL A 155 -13.00 -8.65 3.71
CA VAL A 155 -12.72 -7.41 4.44
C VAL A 155 -13.43 -7.48 5.79
N VAL A 156 -12.68 -7.30 6.86
CA VAL A 156 -13.18 -7.40 8.24
C VAL A 156 -12.81 -6.13 8.99
N VAL A 157 -13.79 -5.44 9.59
CA VAL A 157 -13.54 -4.21 10.35
C VAL A 157 -13.59 -4.49 11.84
N PHE A 158 -12.49 -4.17 12.52
CA PHE A 158 -12.35 -4.28 13.96
C PHE A 158 -12.72 -2.98 14.68
N GLY A 159 -12.53 -1.83 14.05
CA GLY A 159 -12.88 -0.51 14.58
C GLY A 159 -13.03 0.52 13.47
N GLY A 160 -13.90 1.51 13.66
CA GLY A 160 -14.20 2.52 12.65
C GLY A 160 -15.11 1.97 11.54
N GLY A 161 -14.80 2.31 10.29
CA GLY A 161 -15.56 1.85 9.12
C GLY A 161 -14.76 1.91 7.81
N ALA A 162 -15.21 1.13 6.83
CA ALA A 162 -14.64 1.10 5.49
C ALA A 162 -15.75 0.96 4.43
N SER A 163 -15.50 1.50 3.25
CA SER A 163 -16.32 1.23 2.07
C SER A 163 -15.64 0.19 1.19
N VAL A 164 -16.43 -0.73 0.63
CA VAL A 164 -15.93 -1.84 -0.19
C VAL A 164 -16.72 -1.90 -1.49
N LYS A 165 -16.00 -2.03 -2.60
CA LYS A 165 -16.52 -2.21 -3.97
C LYS A 165 -15.81 -3.37 -4.66
N ASN A 166 -16.39 -3.88 -5.74
CA ASN A 166 -15.63 -4.68 -6.70
C ASN A 166 -14.78 -3.77 -7.61
N ILE A 167 -13.60 -4.21 -8.01
CA ILE A 167 -12.78 -3.48 -8.99
C ILE A 167 -13.35 -3.53 -10.42
N PHE A 168 -14.18 -4.53 -10.71
CA PHE A 168 -14.86 -4.66 -12.00
C PHE A 168 -16.04 -3.70 -12.03
N SER A 169 -15.94 -2.65 -12.84
CA SER A 169 -16.91 -1.54 -12.88
C SER A 169 -18.34 -1.95 -13.19
N LEU A 170 -18.56 -3.10 -13.85
CA LEU A 170 -19.92 -3.61 -14.13
C LEU A 170 -20.54 -4.38 -12.94
N ALA A 171 -19.76 -4.76 -11.93
CA ALA A 171 -20.28 -5.33 -10.69
C ALA A 171 -20.74 -4.19 -9.76
N VAL A 172 -21.89 -3.60 -10.10
CA VAL A 172 -22.45 -2.43 -9.42
C VAL A 172 -22.79 -2.76 -7.96
N GLY A 173 -22.20 -2.01 -7.03
CA GLY A 173 -22.48 -2.14 -5.62
C GLY A 173 -21.34 -1.58 -4.77
N GLU A 174 -21.71 -0.87 -3.72
CA GLU A 174 -20.83 -0.45 -2.64
C GLU A 174 -21.48 -0.86 -1.34
N VAL A 175 -20.70 -1.42 -0.43
CA VAL A 175 -21.14 -1.69 0.94
C VAL A 175 -20.27 -0.92 1.92
N TYR A 176 -20.91 -0.38 2.94
CA TYR A 176 -20.23 0.19 4.08
C TYR A 176 -20.23 -0.85 5.20
N ILE A 177 -19.05 -1.13 5.74
CA ILE A 177 -18.83 -2.08 6.84
C ILE A 177 -18.31 -1.33 8.05
N TRP A 178 -18.87 -1.66 9.22
CA TRP A 178 -18.54 -1.03 10.50
C TRP A 178 -17.86 -2.03 11.45
N THR A 179 -17.46 -1.54 12.62
CA THR A 179 -16.93 -2.35 13.71
C THR A 179 -17.69 -3.67 13.91
N ASN A 180 -16.95 -4.78 13.95
CA ASN A 180 -17.47 -6.15 14.06
C ASN A 180 -18.29 -6.63 12.87
N GLN A 181 -18.06 -6.07 11.68
CA GLN A 181 -18.67 -6.57 10.44
C GLN A 181 -17.62 -7.04 9.45
N MET A 182 -18.07 -7.88 8.53
CA MET A 182 -17.31 -8.32 7.37
C MET A 182 -18.14 -8.31 6.10
N THR A 183 -17.45 -8.30 4.97
CA THR A 183 -18.00 -8.55 3.63
C THR A 183 -16.98 -9.35 2.82
N ALA A 184 -17.45 -10.04 1.79
CA ALA A 184 -16.63 -10.79 0.86
C ALA A 184 -16.92 -10.30 -0.57
N VAL A 185 -15.86 -10.22 -1.38
CA VAL A 185 -15.95 -9.80 -2.78
C VAL A 185 -15.39 -10.89 -3.68
N LYS A 186 -16.27 -11.51 -4.46
CA LYS A 186 -15.89 -12.49 -5.48
C LYS A 186 -15.62 -11.82 -6.82
N LYS A 187 -14.92 -12.51 -7.73
CA LYS A 187 -14.62 -12.01 -9.07
C LYS A 187 -15.89 -11.58 -9.81
N LYS A 188 -15.95 -10.32 -10.26
CA LYS A 188 -17.07 -9.73 -11.02
C LYS A 188 -18.43 -9.77 -10.31
N MET A 189 -18.47 -9.98 -9.00
CA MET A 189 -19.70 -9.94 -8.21
C MET A 189 -19.68 -8.73 -7.26
N PRO A 190 -20.82 -8.07 -7.00
CA PRO A 190 -20.85 -7.02 -6.00
C PRO A 190 -20.44 -7.60 -4.62
N PRO A 191 -19.97 -6.75 -3.69
CA PRO A 191 -19.71 -7.18 -2.32
C PRO A 191 -20.94 -7.84 -1.69
N SER A 192 -20.72 -8.89 -0.89
CA SER A 192 -21.79 -9.50 -0.12
C SER A 192 -22.37 -8.51 0.89
N ARG A 193 -23.62 -8.74 1.31
CA ARG A 193 -24.23 -7.93 2.36
C ARG A 193 -23.37 -8.01 3.63
N PRO A 194 -23.08 -6.88 4.29
CA PRO A 194 -22.35 -6.87 5.55
C PRO A 194 -22.96 -7.84 6.56
N SER A 195 -22.12 -8.69 7.16
CA SER A 195 -22.51 -9.62 8.21
C SER A 195 -21.70 -9.38 9.47
N GLY A 196 -22.29 -9.65 10.64
CA GLY A 196 -21.57 -9.53 11.92
C GLY A 196 -20.56 -10.66 12.12
N ILE A 197 -19.44 -10.35 12.75
CA ILE A 197 -18.48 -11.36 13.24
C ILE A 197 -18.69 -11.60 14.74
N THR A 198 -18.64 -12.86 15.16
CA THR A 198 -18.68 -13.23 16.57
C THR A 198 -17.38 -12.83 17.29
N SER A 199 -17.42 -12.75 18.62
CA SER A 199 -16.22 -12.49 19.43
C SER A 199 -15.10 -13.51 19.21
N LYS A 200 -15.46 -14.77 18.93
CA LYS A 200 -14.50 -15.83 18.58
C LYS A 200 -13.84 -15.53 17.24
N GLN A 201 -14.63 -15.29 16.19
CA GLN A 201 -14.11 -14.94 14.86
C GLN A 201 -13.22 -13.70 14.91
N ARG A 202 -13.63 -12.66 15.65
CA ARG A 202 -12.81 -11.45 15.83
C ARG A 202 -11.43 -11.77 16.40
N LYS A 203 -11.35 -12.59 17.46
CA LYS A 203 -10.08 -13.01 18.06
C LYS A 203 -9.22 -13.81 17.09
N ASP A 204 -9.84 -14.74 16.35
CA ASP A 204 -9.15 -15.56 15.35
C ASP A 204 -8.57 -14.69 14.23
N TYR A 205 -9.34 -13.75 13.68
CA TYR A 205 -8.85 -12.81 12.67
C TYR A 205 -7.68 -11.97 13.20
N ILE A 206 -7.82 -11.35 14.38
CA ILE A 206 -6.75 -10.50 14.95
C ILE A 206 -5.46 -11.29 15.14
N ARG A 207 -5.54 -12.53 15.64
CA ARG A 207 -4.38 -13.43 15.77
C ARG A 207 -3.71 -13.67 14.42
N ASP A 208 -4.51 -13.99 13.40
CA ASP A 208 -4.01 -14.27 12.06
C ASP A 208 -3.30 -13.07 11.44
N VAL A 209 -3.84 -11.85 11.62
CA VAL A 209 -3.34 -10.63 10.95
C VAL A 209 -2.43 -9.73 11.81
N SER A 210 -2.19 -10.08 13.08
CA SER A 210 -1.44 -9.19 14.01
C SER A 210 -0.55 -9.90 15.01
N GLY A 211 -0.62 -11.23 15.15
CA GLY A 211 0.24 -11.93 16.11
C GLY A 211 1.70 -11.69 15.78
N PHE A 212 2.43 -11.03 16.68
CA PHE A 212 3.88 -11.09 16.77
C PHE A 212 4.23 -11.80 18.08
#